data_AF-A0A9E2RYX2-F1
#
_entry.id   AF-A0A9E2RYX2-F1
#
_cell.length_a   1.000
_cell.length_b   1.000
_cell.length_c   1.000
_cell.angle_alpha   90.00
_cell.angle_beta   90.00
_cell.angle_gamma   90.00
#
_symmetry.space_group_name_H-M   'P 1'
#
loop_
_entity.id
_entity.type
_entity.pdbx_description
1 polymer ?
#
loop_
_entity_poly.entity_id
_entity_poly.type
_entity_poly.pdbx_seq_one_letter_code
_entity_poly.pdbx_strand_id
1 'polypeptide(L)'
;RPAINAGISVSRVGGAAQTKIIKKLGGGVKLALAQFRELAAFAQFASDLDEVTRRQLDRGQRVTELMKQKQYAPLSIADMALSLYAANEGYLDDIDVKKVVVFEAALHSYFQAHFAALRDRINASGDYSAEIEHGLKKAVEEFKKTQAW
;
A
#
# COMPACT_ATOMS: atom_id res chain seq x y z
N ARG A 1 13.81 -1.46 5.36
CA ARG A 1 13.68 -1.39 6.84
C ARG A 1 12.30 -0.77 7.13
N PRO A 2 11.54 -1.25 8.13
CA PRO A 2 11.89 -2.37 9.03
C PRO A 2 12.02 -3.70 8.27
N ALA A 3 12.81 -4.64 8.80
CA ALA A 3 13.08 -5.92 8.15
C ALA A 3 12.05 -6.98 8.59
N ILE A 4 10.78 -6.76 8.25
CA ILE A 4 9.68 -7.67 8.63
C ILE A 4 9.54 -8.80 7.61
N ASN A 5 9.38 -10.03 8.12
CA ASN A 5 9.12 -11.20 7.29
C ASN A 5 7.61 -11.51 7.27
N ALA A 6 6.87 -10.98 6.30
CA ALA A 6 5.41 -11.14 6.21
C ALA A 6 4.91 -12.60 6.15
N GLY A 7 5.73 -13.55 5.66
CA GLY A 7 5.38 -14.97 5.58
C GLY A 7 5.57 -15.74 6.89
N ILE A 8 6.51 -15.31 7.74
CA ILE A 8 6.81 -15.96 9.03
C ILE A 8 6.15 -15.21 10.19
N SER A 9 6.01 -13.89 10.09
CA SER A 9 5.44 -13.05 11.12
C SER A 9 3.93 -13.25 11.24
N VAL A 10 3.47 -13.66 12.42
CA VAL A 10 2.06 -13.89 12.72
C VAL A 10 1.63 -13.06 13.93
N SER A 11 0.43 -12.50 13.86
CA SER A 11 -0.28 -11.96 15.03
C SER A 11 -1.30 -12.98 15.52
N ARG A 12 -1.22 -13.36 16.80
CA ARG A 12 -2.19 -14.28 17.42
C ARG A 12 -3.55 -13.63 17.68
N VAL A 13 -3.62 -12.30 17.75
CA VAL A 13 -4.87 -11.54 17.89
C VAL A 13 -5.50 -11.28 16.51
N GLY A 14 -4.66 -11.21 15.47
CA GLY A 14 -5.09 -11.02 14.09
C GLY A 14 -5.81 -9.68 13.86
N GLY A 15 -6.81 -9.69 12.98
CA GLY A 15 -7.56 -8.49 12.58
C GLY A 15 -8.48 -7.93 13.67
N ALA A 16 -8.65 -8.59 14.82
CA ALA A 16 -9.45 -8.06 15.93
C ALA A 16 -8.78 -6.85 16.61
N ALA A 17 -7.46 -6.72 16.50
CA ALA A 17 -6.70 -5.59 17.04
C ALA A 17 -6.58 -4.40 16.06
N GLN A 18 -7.17 -4.49 14.87
CA GLN A 18 -7.02 -3.50 13.81
C GLN A 18 -8.28 -2.64 13.69
N THR A 19 -8.10 -1.37 13.33
CA THR A 19 -9.22 -0.55 12.87
C THR A 19 -9.83 -1.15 11.61
N LYS A 20 -11.11 -0.90 11.38
CA LYS A 20 -11.87 -1.52 10.28
C LYS A 20 -11.24 -1.23 8.92
N ILE A 21 -10.75 0.00 8.70
CA ILE A 21 -10.06 0.38 7.47
C ILE A 21 -8.74 -0.36 7.26
N ILE A 22 -7.89 -0.46 8.28
CA ILE A 22 -6.60 -1.15 8.17
C ILE A 22 -6.82 -2.65 8.00
N LYS A 23 -7.82 -3.23 8.68
CA LYS A 23 -8.19 -4.63 8.49
C LYS A 23 -8.63 -4.90 7.04
N LYS A 24 -9.49 -4.04 6.48
CA LYS A 24 -10.01 -4.18 5.12
C LYS A 24 -8.89 -4.07 4.08
N LEU A 25 -8.04 -3.05 4.18
CA LEU A 25 -7.02 -2.75 3.19
C LEU A 25 -5.74 -3.57 3.38
N GLY A 26 -5.35 -3.85 4.62
CA GLY A 26 -4.12 -4.60 4.93
C GLY A 26 -4.18 -6.08 4.56
N GLY A 27 -5.38 -6.66 4.49
CA GLY A 27 -5.57 -8.07 4.12
C GLY A 27 -5.05 -8.41 2.72
N GLY A 28 -5.38 -7.57 1.73
CA GLY A 28 -4.94 -7.74 0.34
C GLY A 28 -3.43 -7.64 0.19
N VAL A 29 -2.84 -6.61 0.79
CA VAL A 29 -1.38 -6.39 0.79
C VAL A 29 -0.62 -7.54 1.44
N LYS A 30 -1.11 -8.07 2.57
CA LYS A 30 -0.47 -9.22 3.23
C LYS A 30 -0.44 -10.45 2.32
N LEU A 31 -1.55 -10.75 1.64
CA LEU A 31 -1.63 -11.88 0.73
C LEU A 31 -0.68 -11.69 -0.46
N ALA A 32 -0.68 -10.50 -1.06
CA ALA A 32 0.21 -10.17 -2.18
C ALA A 32 1.68 -10.30 -1.81
N LEU A 33 2.10 -9.83 -0.62
CA LEU A 33 3.47 -9.96 -0.14
C LEU A 33 3.89 -11.41 0.13
N ALA A 34 2.98 -12.25 0.60
CA ALA A 34 3.24 -13.67 0.79
C ALA A 34 3.46 -14.38 -0.56
N GLN A 35 2.52 -14.19 -1.49
CA GLN A 35 2.59 -14.77 -2.84
C GLN A 35 3.82 -14.27 -3.60
N PHE A 36 4.14 -12.98 -3.53
CA PHE A 36 5.32 -12.42 -4.18
C PHE A 36 6.62 -13.13 -3.77
N ARG A 37 6.76 -13.49 -2.50
CA ARG A 37 7.98 -14.16 -2.03
C ARG A 37 8.11 -15.58 -2.58
N GLU A 38 7.00 -16.31 -2.64
CA GLU A 38 6.98 -17.64 -3.24
C GLU A 38 7.33 -17.51 -4.73
N LEU A 39 6.61 -16.66 -5.48
CA LEU A 39 6.87 -16.43 -6.90
C LEU A 39 8.31 -15.97 -7.18
N ALA A 40 8.85 -15.06 -6.38
CA ALA A 40 10.19 -14.52 -6.58
C ALA A 40 11.28 -15.59 -6.42
N ALA A 41 11.08 -16.59 -5.56
CA ALA A 41 11.99 -17.73 -5.43
C ALA A 41 11.90 -18.65 -6.65
N PHE A 42 10.70 -18.93 -7.17
CA PHE A 42 10.51 -19.76 -8.37
C PHE A 42 11.04 -19.08 -9.64
N ALA A 43 10.82 -17.76 -9.76
CA ALA A 43 11.22 -16.96 -10.91
C ALA A 43 12.74 -16.88 -11.10
N GLN A 44 13.55 -17.16 -10.07
CA GLN A 44 15.02 -17.22 -10.19
C GLN A 44 15.50 -18.42 -11.02
N PHE A 45 14.66 -19.45 -11.17
CA PHE A 45 15.01 -20.68 -11.86
C PHE A 45 14.30 -20.84 -13.23
N ALA A 46 13.43 -19.90 -13.59
CA ALA A 46 12.68 -19.92 -14.85
C ALA A 46 13.25 -18.90 -15.84
N SER A 47 13.53 -19.34 -17.07
CA SER A 47 14.01 -18.45 -18.15
C SER A 47 12.88 -17.63 -18.77
N ASP A 48 11.69 -18.22 -18.89
CA ASP A 48 10.51 -17.60 -19.48
C ASP A 48 9.38 -17.56 -18.46
N LEU A 49 8.96 -16.35 -18.11
CA LEU A 49 7.78 -16.10 -17.30
C LEU A 49 6.67 -15.57 -18.20
N ASP A 50 5.49 -16.15 -18.07
CA ASP A 50 4.29 -15.62 -18.69
C ASP A 50 3.97 -14.20 -18.15
N GLU A 51 3.16 -13.47 -18.90
CA GLU A 51 2.86 -12.07 -18.59
C GLU A 51 2.16 -11.88 -17.24
N VAL A 52 1.32 -12.83 -16.83
CA VAL A 52 0.58 -12.76 -15.56
C VAL A 52 1.57 -12.89 -14.40
N THR A 53 2.47 -13.87 -14.45
CA THR A 53 3.53 -14.06 -13.46
C THR A 53 4.44 -12.84 -13.37
N ARG A 54 4.81 -12.25 -14.52
CA ARG A 54 5.62 -11.02 -14.55
C ARG A 54 4.92 -9.85 -13.85
N ARG A 55 3.65 -9.60 -14.17
CA ARG A 55 2.86 -8.52 -13.53
C ARG A 55 2.72 -8.72 -12.02
N GLN A 56 2.55 -9.96 -11.55
CA GLN A 56 2.49 -10.26 -10.13
C GLN A 56 3.82 -9.98 -9.41
N LEU A 57 4.95 -10.34 -10.03
CA LEU A 57 6.27 -10.04 -9.50
C LEU A 57 6.52 -8.53 -9.43
N ASP A 58 6.22 -7.84 -10.52
CA ASP A 58 6.36 -6.39 -10.65
C ASP A 58 5.55 -5.63 -9.59
N ARG A 59 4.32 -6.07 -9.35
CA ARG A 59 3.48 -5.51 -8.29
C ARG A 59 4.03 -5.84 -6.91
N GLY A 60 4.44 -7.09 -6.67
CA GLY A 60 5.02 -7.51 -5.40
C GLY A 60 6.30 -6.76 -5.03
N GLN A 61 7.14 -6.41 -6.01
CA GLN A 61 8.30 -5.54 -5.82
C GLN A 61 7.90 -4.15 -5.32
N ARG A 62 6.92 -3.52 -5.95
CA ARG A 62 6.42 -2.18 -5.58
C ARG A 62 5.77 -2.18 -4.20
N VAL A 63 4.96 -3.19 -3.90
CA VAL A 63 4.34 -3.34 -2.58
C VAL A 63 5.41 -3.58 -1.52
N THR A 64 6.45 -4.35 -1.82
CA THR A 64 7.60 -4.55 -0.90
C THR A 64 8.35 -3.23 -0.66
N GLU A 65 8.54 -2.43 -1.71
CA GLU A 65 9.17 -1.12 -1.61
C GLU A 65 8.35 -0.15 -0.74
N LEU A 66 7.03 -0.13 -0.93
CA LEU A 66 6.09 0.68 -0.14
C LEU A 66 6.15 0.36 1.37
N MET A 67 6.49 -0.88 1.75
CA MET A 67 6.61 -1.24 3.17
C MET A 67 7.87 -0.66 3.84
N LYS A 68 8.73 0.07 3.11
CA LYS A 68 9.90 0.73 3.69
C LYS A 68 9.48 2.02 4.38
N GLN A 69 9.87 2.14 5.64
CA GLN A 69 9.56 3.30 6.46
C GLN A 69 10.83 3.82 7.13
N LYS A 70 11.03 5.14 7.09
CA LYS A 70 12.12 5.80 7.79
C LYS A 70 11.91 5.71 9.30
N GLN A 71 13.01 5.65 10.04
CA GLN A 71 12.97 5.70 11.50
C GLN A 71 12.40 7.05 11.96
N TYR A 72 11.62 7.04 13.05
CA TYR A 72 10.97 8.23 13.63
C TYR A 72 9.95 8.93 12.72
N ALA A 73 9.49 8.28 11.66
CA ALA A 73 8.45 8.79 10.78
C ALA A 73 7.20 7.90 10.85
N PRO A 74 6.48 7.82 11.99
CA PRO A 74 5.26 7.02 12.10
C PRO A 74 4.18 7.56 11.16
N LEU A 75 3.46 6.66 10.50
CA LEU A 75 2.30 7.03 9.66
C LEU A 75 1.03 7.07 10.51
N SER A 76 0.13 8.01 10.19
CA SER A 76 -1.21 8.01 10.77
C SER A 76 -2.05 6.86 10.19
N ILE A 77 -3.20 6.56 10.81
CA ILE A 77 -4.13 5.54 10.29
C ILE A 77 -4.57 5.91 8.87
N ALA A 78 -4.87 7.17 8.63
CA ALA A 78 -5.29 7.67 7.33
C ALA A 78 -4.18 7.59 6.27
N ASP A 79 -2.95 7.98 6.62
CA ASP A 79 -1.81 7.91 5.67
C ASP A 79 -1.47 6.45 5.33
N MET A 80 -1.51 5.56 6.33
CA MET A 80 -1.35 4.11 6.12
C MET A 80 -2.48 3.53 5.27
N ALA A 81 -3.73 3.92 5.52
CA ALA A 81 -4.87 3.48 4.71
C ALA A 81 -4.75 3.93 3.26
N LEU A 82 -4.30 5.16 3.01
CA LEU A 82 -4.10 5.69 1.66
C LEU A 82 -3.03 4.89 0.90
N SER A 83 -1.89 4.60 1.53
CA SER A 83 -0.84 3.77 0.93
C SER A 83 -1.33 2.36 0.60
N LEU A 84 -2.04 1.72 1.53
CA LEU A 84 -2.59 0.38 1.32
C LEU A 84 -3.66 0.36 0.23
N TYR A 85 -4.50 1.39 0.15
CA TYR A 85 -5.49 1.55 -0.90
C TYR A 85 -4.80 1.69 -2.27
N ALA A 86 -3.82 2.58 -2.38
CA ALA A 86 -3.04 2.77 -3.62
C ALA A 86 -2.40 1.45 -4.10
N ALA A 87 -1.86 0.66 -3.18
CA ALA A 87 -1.29 -0.64 -3.48
C ALA A 87 -2.33 -1.68 -3.94
N ASN A 88 -3.51 -1.74 -3.31
CA ASN A 88 -4.57 -2.70 -3.61
C ASN A 88 -5.28 -2.43 -4.93
N GLU A 89 -5.40 -1.17 -5.32
CA GLU A 89 -6.10 -0.78 -6.54
C GLU A 89 -5.15 -0.64 -7.76
N GLY A 90 -3.88 -0.99 -7.62
CA GLY A 90 -2.91 -1.00 -8.73
C GLY A 90 -2.38 0.39 -9.13
N TYR A 91 -2.58 1.42 -8.30
CA TYR A 91 -2.11 2.77 -8.60
C TYR A 91 -0.58 2.92 -8.56
N LEU A 92 0.14 1.88 -8.14
CA LEU A 92 1.60 1.83 -8.14
C LEU A 92 2.18 1.15 -9.39
N ASP A 93 1.36 0.46 -10.19
CA ASP A 93 1.84 -0.47 -11.24
C ASP A 93 2.62 0.25 -12.36
N ASP A 94 2.32 1.51 -12.61
CA ASP A 94 2.99 2.41 -13.58
C ASP A 94 4.20 3.16 -12.98
N ILE A 95 4.48 2.99 -11.69
CA ILE A 95 5.55 3.69 -10.98
C ILE A 95 6.82 2.84 -10.99
N ASP A 96 7.97 3.43 -11.31
CA ASP A 96 9.27 2.76 -11.15
C ASP A 96 9.47 2.40 -9.67
N VAL A 97 9.92 1.17 -9.40
CA VAL A 97 10.16 0.68 -8.03
C VAL A 97 10.98 1.69 -7.20
N LYS A 98 12.02 2.31 -7.78
CA LYS A 98 12.88 3.27 -7.06
C LYS A 98 12.16 4.55 -6.67
N LYS A 99 11.04 4.87 -7.31
CA LYS A 99 10.23 6.07 -7.06
C LYS A 99 9.06 5.84 -6.12
N VAL A 100 8.73 4.59 -5.74
CA VAL A 100 7.54 4.28 -4.92
C VAL A 100 7.51 5.05 -3.60
N VAL A 101 8.63 5.11 -2.87
CA VAL A 101 8.70 5.84 -1.58
C VAL A 101 8.57 7.36 -1.78
N VAL A 102 9.07 7.89 -2.89
CA VAL A 102 8.95 9.32 -3.23
C VAL A 102 7.50 9.65 -3.58
N PHE A 103 6.87 8.80 -4.39
CA PHE A 103 5.44 8.89 -4.71
C PHE A 103 4.58 8.85 -3.46
N GLU A 104 4.82 7.91 -2.55
CA GLU A 104 4.06 7.79 -1.30
C GLU A 104 4.15 9.08 -0.46
N ALA A 105 5.35 9.61 -0.27
CA ALA A 105 5.55 10.84 0.50
C ALA A 105 4.84 12.05 -0.13
N ALA A 106 4.89 12.16 -1.47
CA ALA A 106 4.20 13.21 -2.21
C ALA A 106 2.68 13.04 -2.14
N LEU A 107 2.18 11.80 -2.23
CA LEU A 107 0.77 11.47 -2.09
C LEU A 107 0.25 11.81 -0.68
N HIS A 108 1.00 11.49 0.37
CA HIS A 108 0.64 11.87 1.75
C HIS A 108 0.59 13.39 1.92
N SER A 109 1.56 14.10 1.36
CA SER A 109 1.60 15.57 1.40
C SER A 109 0.39 16.19 0.69
N TYR A 110 0.05 15.68 -0.49
CA TYR A 110 -1.13 16.10 -1.24
C TYR A 110 -2.43 15.79 -0.48
N PHE A 111 -2.53 14.59 0.11
CA PHE A 111 -3.69 14.18 0.89
C PHE A 111 -3.91 15.07 2.11
N GLN A 112 -2.83 15.43 2.82
CA GLN A 112 -2.90 16.36 3.93
C GLN A 112 -3.35 17.76 3.48
N ALA A 113 -2.87 18.26 2.34
CA ALA A 113 -3.20 19.60 1.85
C ALA A 113 -4.62 19.73 1.29
N HIS A 114 -5.09 18.71 0.56
CA HIS A 114 -6.33 18.81 -0.23
C HIS A 114 -7.50 18.00 0.34
N PHE A 115 -7.24 17.03 1.22
CA PHE A 115 -8.23 16.10 1.77
C PHE A 115 -8.19 16.04 3.31
N ALA A 116 -7.76 17.12 3.97
CA ALA A 116 -7.60 17.20 5.43
C ALA A 116 -8.84 16.70 6.21
N ALA A 117 -10.05 17.12 5.82
CA ALA A 117 -11.29 16.71 6.48
C ALA A 117 -11.53 15.19 6.42
N LEU A 118 -11.23 14.56 5.27
CA LEU A 118 -11.32 13.11 5.12
C LEU A 118 -10.23 12.42 5.95
N ARG A 119 -9.01 12.94 5.91
CA ARG A 119 -7.89 12.45 6.72
C ARG A 119 -8.22 12.43 8.21
N ASP A 120 -8.75 13.52 8.73
CA ASP A 120 -9.13 13.65 10.13
C ASP A 120 -10.27 12.69 10.51
N ARG A 121 -11.27 12.56 9.64
CA ARG A 121 -12.36 11.59 9.82
C ARG A 121 -11.85 10.15 9.90
N ILE A 122 -10.91 9.76 9.05
CA ILE A 122 -10.33 8.41 9.07
C ILE A 122 -9.50 8.21 10.34
N ASN A 123 -8.68 9.19 10.74
CA ASN A 123 -7.88 9.11 11.96
C ASN A 123 -8.75 9.00 13.22
N ALA A 124 -9.89 9.70 13.27
CA ALA A 124 -10.80 9.68 14.41
C ALA A 124 -11.63 8.40 14.49
N SER A 125 -12.18 7.93 13.37
CA SER A 125 -13.13 6.81 13.36
C SER A 125 -12.49 5.44 13.11
N GLY A 126 -11.42 5.38 12.31
CA GLY A 126 -10.86 4.13 11.81
C GLY A 126 -11.83 3.29 10.96
N ASP A 127 -12.95 3.88 10.52
CA ASP A 127 -14.01 3.18 9.79
C ASP A 127 -13.70 3.08 8.29
N TYR A 128 -14.40 2.17 7.62
CA TYR A 128 -14.38 2.02 6.17
C TYR A 128 -15.80 1.93 5.64
N SER A 129 -16.18 2.95 4.85
CA SER A 129 -17.47 3.11 4.20
C SER A 129 -17.26 3.44 2.72
N ALA A 130 -18.32 3.32 1.92
CA ALA A 130 -18.27 3.66 0.49
C ALA A 130 -17.86 5.13 0.24
N GLU A 131 -18.25 6.04 1.14
CA GLU A 131 -17.86 7.45 1.09
C GLU A 131 -16.34 7.62 1.31
N ILE A 132 -15.78 6.92 2.30
CA ILE A 132 -14.33 6.94 2.57
C ILE A 132 -13.57 6.33 1.40
N GLU A 133 -14.03 5.20 0.87
CA GLU A 133 -13.45 4.56 -0.30
C GLU A 133 -13.44 5.49 -1.52
N HIS A 134 -14.58 6.12 -1.82
CA HIS A 134 -14.67 7.07 -2.91
C HIS A 134 -13.75 8.28 -2.69
N GLY A 135 -13.64 8.77 -1.45
CA GLY A 135 -12.73 9.83 -1.08
C GLY A 135 -11.25 9.47 -1.28
N LEU A 136 -10.84 8.26 -0.86
CA LEU A 136 -9.49 7.74 -1.10
C LEU A 136 -9.20 7.58 -2.59
N LYS A 137 -10.15 7.02 -3.35
CA LYS A 137 -10.07 6.92 -4.81
C LYS A 137 -9.82 8.27 -5.45
N LYS A 138 -10.66 9.25 -5.12
CA LYS A 138 -10.57 10.61 -5.63
C LYS A 138 -9.23 11.25 -5.29
N ALA A 139 -8.74 11.08 -4.05
CA ALA A 139 -7.45 11.61 -3.63
C ALA A 139 -6.29 11.07 -4.46
N VAL A 140 -6.24 9.75 -4.69
CA VAL A 140 -5.18 9.13 -5.50
C VAL A 140 -5.30 9.53 -6.97
N GLU A 141 -6.51 9.51 -7.55
CA GLU A 141 -6.73 9.88 -8.95
C GLU A 141 -6.44 11.35 -9.24
N GLU A 142 -6.84 12.27 -8.36
CA GLU A 142 -6.53 13.69 -8.52
C GLU A 142 -5.06 13.96 -8.34
N PHE A 143 -4.42 13.35 -7.33
CA PHE A 143 -2.97 13.42 -7.19
C PHE A 143 -2.31 12.92 -8.47
N LYS A 144 -2.70 11.74 -8.99
CA LYS A 144 -2.16 11.14 -10.20
C LYS A 144 -2.33 11.96 -11.49
N LYS A 145 -3.19 12.98 -11.50
CA LYS A 145 -3.30 13.94 -12.62
C LYS A 145 -2.25 15.05 -12.56
N THR A 146 -1.71 15.35 -11.39
CA THR A 146 -0.74 16.45 -11.20
C THR A 146 0.68 16.12 -11.69
N GLN A 147 1.00 14.84 -11.88
CA GLN A 147 2.32 14.32 -12.26
C GLN A 147 3.51 14.80 -11.38
N ALA A 148 3.23 15.25 -10.16
CA ALA A 148 4.22 15.77 -9.23
C ALA A 148 4.86 14.68 -8.35
N TRP A 149 5.55 13.69 -8.94
CA TRP A 149 6.31 12.63 -8.23
C TRP A 149 7.38 11.92 -9.10
#